data_AF-A0A382ZGR9-F1
#
_entry.id   AF-A0A382ZGR9-F1
#
_cell.length_a   1.000
_cell.length_b   1.000
_cell.length_c   1.000
_cell.angle_alpha   90.00
_cell.angle_beta   90.00
_cell.angle_gamma   90.00
#
_symmetry.space_group_name_H-M   'P 1'
#
loop_
_entity.id
_entity.type
_entity.pdbx_description
1 polymer ?
#
loop_
_entity_poly.entity_id
_entity_poly.type
_entity_poly.pdbx_seq_one_letter_code
_entity_poly.pdbx_strand_id
1 'polypeptide(L)'
;KVKTSESGKIQKVNFPNEITPLFTKYGCNSGGCHGKSGGQNGFRLSLLGFEPDEDYEYIVKESRGRRVFPSAPERSLLLAKATNEVPHSGGTKIVKDSLDYRLIRAWIAQGMPYGEKDDPVLEEVAVFPAQRVLDMNGEQQLVVTAKYSDGSLRDVTRSAIFEVNDEEVGEVDLNGHVSAFEQPGDLGVMIRFQSKVTVFRAIVPLGAPVDHLPPPANYVDKHIFTKLKAVGMPPSEICSDSTFIRRVSLDITGRLP
;
A
#
# COMPACT_ATOMS: atom_id res chain seq x y z
N LYS A 1 10.53 -18.12 22.00
CA LYS A 1 9.67 -17.73 23.15
C LYS A 1 9.16 -16.32 22.89
N VAL A 2 7.87 -16.14 22.64
CA VAL A 2 7.27 -14.80 22.51
C VAL A 2 7.08 -14.25 23.93
N LYS A 3 7.59 -13.05 24.19
CA LYS A 3 7.34 -12.31 25.45
C LYS A 3 6.32 -11.22 25.13
N THR A 4 5.22 -11.20 25.86
CA THR A 4 4.21 -10.14 25.81
C THR A 4 4.40 -9.24 27.04
N SER A 5 4.66 -7.95 26.82
CA SER A 5 4.68 -6.91 27.85
C SER A 5 3.54 -5.94 27.64
N GLU A 6 3.14 -5.21 28.69
CA GLU A 6 2.16 -4.12 28.63
C GLU A 6 0.73 -4.48 28.21
N SER A 7 0.39 -5.77 28.22
CA SER A 7 -0.99 -6.23 28.04
C SER A 7 -1.92 -5.57 29.07
N GLY A 8 -2.98 -4.90 28.60
CA GLY A 8 -3.97 -4.22 29.43
C GLY A 8 -3.67 -2.75 29.75
N LYS A 9 -2.51 -2.21 29.34
CA LYS A 9 -2.27 -0.76 29.40
C LYS A 9 -2.94 -0.07 28.21
N ILE A 10 -3.50 1.13 28.45
CA ILE A 10 -3.92 2.01 27.36
C ILE A 10 -2.64 2.52 26.70
N GLN A 11 -2.36 2.07 25.49
CA GLN A 11 -1.27 2.64 24.71
C GLN A 11 -1.64 4.05 24.26
N LYS A 12 -0.69 4.98 24.45
CA LYS A 12 -0.79 6.32 23.88
C LYS A 12 -0.70 6.17 22.37
N VAL A 13 -1.66 6.76 21.66
CA VAL A 13 -1.62 6.82 20.20
C VAL A 13 -0.57 7.83 19.77
N ASN A 14 0.31 7.44 18.86
CA ASN A 14 1.29 8.35 18.26
C ASN A 14 0.74 8.91 16.95
N PHE A 15 0.64 10.24 16.83
CA PHE A 15 0.01 10.89 15.69
C PHE A 15 0.76 10.63 14.37
N PRO A 16 2.07 10.91 14.24
CA PRO A 16 2.82 10.60 13.02
C PRO A 16 2.77 9.13 12.61
N ASN A 17 2.86 8.20 13.57
CA ASN A 17 2.98 6.78 13.30
C ASN A 17 1.66 6.07 13.03
N GLU A 18 0.56 6.53 13.63
CA GLU A 18 -0.71 5.78 13.64
C GLU A 18 -1.89 6.57 13.05
N ILE A 19 -1.89 7.90 13.14
CA ILE A 19 -3.00 8.73 12.65
C ILE A 19 -2.73 9.27 11.25
N THR A 20 -1.54 9.84 11.03
CA THR A 20 -1.14 10.38 9.72
C THR A 20 -1.29 9.37 8.57
N PRO A 21 -0.87 8.09 8.72
CA PRO A 21 -1.00 7.11 7.64
C PRO A 21 -2.46 6.84 7.24
N LEU A 22 -3.42 6.98 8.15
CA LEU A 22 -4.84 6.79 7.84
C LEU A 22 -5.34 7.87 6.88
N PHE A 23 -4.88 9.12 7.01
CA PHE A 23 -5.26 10.16 6.06
C PHE A 23 -4.77 9.86 4.66
N THR A 24 -3.59 9.24 4.53
CA THR A 24 -3.07 8.79 3.23
C THR A 24 -3.82 7.59 2.70
N LYS A 25 -4.08 6.59 3.55
CA LYS A 25 -4.90 5.41 3.19
C LYS A 25 -6.25 5.78 2.58
N TYR A 26 -6.93 6.75 3.20
CA TYR A 26 -8.26 7.19 2.76
C TYR A 26 -8.22 8.34 1.73
N GLY A 27 -7.04 8.72 1.27
CA GLY A 27 -6.84 9.77 0.25
C GLY A 27 -7.19 11.18 0.71
N CYS A 28 -7.38 11.41 2.01
CA CYS A 28 -7.71 12.72 2.59
C CYS A 28 -6.62 13.76 2.29
N ASN A 29 -5.36 13.37 2.40
CA ASN A 29 -4.18 14.20 2.19
C ASN A 29 -3.56 14.00 0.79
N SER A 30 -4.34 13.51 -0.18
CA SER A 30 -3.94 13.44 -1.59
C SER A 30 -4.02 14.81 -2.26
N GLY A 31 -3.31 14.98 -3.39
CA GLY A 31 -3.34 16.21 -4.18
C GLY A 31 -4.71 16.56 -4.78
N GLY A 32 -5.65 15.59 -4.82
CA GLY A 32 -7.03 15.85 -5.23
C GLY A 32 -7.92 16.44 -4.14
N CYS A 33 -7.48 16.45 -2.88
CA CYS A 33 -8.32 16.80 -1.73
C CYS A 33 -7.63 17.83 -0.80
N HIS A 34 -7.36 17.48 0.47
CA HIS A 34 -6.75 18.39 1.44
C HIS A 34 -5.22 18.48 1.31
N GLY A 35 -4.59 17.57 0.56
CA GLY A 35 -3.14 17.53 0.31
C GLY A 35 -2.63 18.49 -0.78
N LYS A 36 -3.53 19.23 -1.44
CA LYS A 36 -3.13 20.24 -2.43
C LYS A 36 -2.62 21.49 -1.75
N SER A 37 -1.73 22.25 -2.41
CA SER A 37 -1.03 23.42 -1.84
C SER A 37 -1.92 24.41 -1.09
N GLY A 38 -3.15 24.67 -1.57
CA GLY A 38 -4.11 25.57 -0.91
C GLY A 38 -5.11 24.90 0.05
N GLY A 39 -5.04 23.59 0.24
CA GLY A 39 -6.06 22.79 0.92
C GLY A 39 -7.43 22.87 0.23
N GLN A 40 -8.46 22.39 0.92
CA GLN A 40 -9.85 22.42 0.45
C GLN A 40 -10.75 23.00 1.54
N ASN A 41 -11.56 24.01 1.16
CA ASN A 41 -12.54 24.67 2.04
C ASN A 41 -11.94 25.18 3.37
N GLY A 42 -10.72 25.77 3.30
CA GLY A 42 -10.02 26.29 4.47
C GLY A 42 -9.46 25.23 5.40
N PHE A 43 -9.27 23.99 4.92
CA PHE A 43 -8.55 22.93 5.64
C PHE A 43 -7.51 22.30 4.72
N ARG A 44 -6.27 22.24 5.19
CA ARG A 44 -5.13 21.66 4.47
C ARG A 44 -4.46 20.58 5.30
N LEU A 45 -3.89 19.62 4.59
CA LEU A 45 -2.99 18.60 5.08
C LEU A 45 -1.75 18.61 4.17
N SER A 46 -0.61 18.17 4.69
CA SER A 46 0.60 17.93 3.93
C SER A 46 0.36 16.82 2.90
N LEU A 47 1.00 16.94 1.73
CA LEU A 47 0.81 15.96 0.66
C LEU A 47 1.32 14.59 1.14
N LEU A 48 0.42 13.60 1.13
CA LEU A 48 0.68 12.22 1.54
C LEU A 48 1.22 12.05 2.98
N GLY A 49 1.08 13.07 3.84
CA GLY A 49 1.53 13.03 5.23
C GLY A 49 3.02 13.31 5.40
N PHE A 50 3.63 14.05 4.47
CA PHE A 50 5.07 14.37 4.48
C PHE A 50 5.49 15.28 5.65
N GLU A 51 4.59 16.13 6.14
CA GLU A 51 4.85 17.08 7.23
C GLU A 51 3.83 16.86 8.37
N PRO A 52 4.02 15.82 9.22
CA PRO A 52 3.07 15.48 10.27
C PRO A 52 2.95 16.58 11.34
N ASP A 53 3.99 17.39 11.56
CA ASP A 53 3.92 18.55 12.45
C ASP A 53 2.88 19.56 11.95
N GLU A 54 2.91 19.88 10.66
CA GLU A 54 1.93 20.78 10.03
C GLU A 54 0.52 20.19 10.04
N ASP A 55 0.39 18.90 9.71
CA ASP A 55 -0.89 18.20 9.76
C ASP A 55 -1.55 18.30 11.14
N TYR A 56 -0.74 18.09 12.18
CA TYR A 56 -1.20 18.21 13.56
C TYR A 56 -1.66 19.63 13.88
N GLU A 57 -0.90 20.65 13.49
CA GLU A 57 -1.28 22.06 13.68
C GLU A 57 -2.63 22.39 13.02
N TYR A 58 -2.83 21.96 11.76
CA TYR A 58 -4.08 22.21 11.04
C TYR A 58 -5.27 21.45 11.63
N ILE A 59 -5.06 20.23 12.12
CA ILE A 59 -6.13 19.44 12.74
C ILE A 59 -6.46 19.97 14.13
N VAL A 60 -5.46 20.23 14.96
CA VAL A 60 -5.65 20.43 16.40
C VAL A 60 -5.76 21.89 16.80
N LYS A 61 -5.02 22.81 16.15
CA LYS A 61 -4.90 24.20 16.63
C LYS A 61 -5.60 25.21 15.73
N GLU A 62 -5.49 25.06 14.41
CA GLU A 62 -6.04 26.01 13.45
C GLU A 62 -7.56 26.20 13.65
N SER A 63 -8.07 27.40 13.34
CA SER A 63 -9.49 27.75 13.51
C SER A 63 -10.00 27.51 14.93
N ARG A 64 -9.14 27.76 15.94
CA ARG A 64 -9.43 27.59 17.37
C ARG A 64 -9.80 26.15 17.73
N GLY A 65 -9.16 25.17 17.10
CA GLY A 65 -9.33 23.74 17.39
C GLY A 65 -10.69 23.16 17.01
N ARG A 66 -11.45 23.81 16.13
CA ARG A 66 -12.83 23.42 15.78
C ARG A 66 -13.01 22.02 15.17
N ARG A 67 -11.92 21.32 14.83
CA ARG A 67 -11.96 20.04 14.10
C ARG A 67 -11.97 18.82 15.04
N VAL A 68 -11.47 18.98 16.26
CA VAL A 68 -11.37 17.93 17.27
C VAL A 68 -12.07 18.37 18.56
N PHE A 69 -12.81 17.45 19.18
CA PHE A 69 -13.56 17.75 20.40
C PHE A 69 -13.34 16.64 21.45
N PRO A 70 -12.29 16.74 22.30
CA PRO A 70 -11.87 15.68 23.22
C PRO A 70 -12.94 15.20 24.19
N SER A 71 -13.82 16.10 24.65
CA SER A 71 -14.87 15.78 25.62
C SER A 71 -16.06 15.03 25.01
N ALA A 72 -16.21 15.03 23.69
CA ALA A 72 -17.14 14.18 22.95
C ALA A 72 -16.50 13.82 21.58
N PRO A 73 -15.51 12.91 21.56
CA PRO A 73 -14.68 12.62 20.40
C PRO A 73 -15.47 12.34 19.12
N GLU A 74 -16.56 11.58 19.23
CA GLU A 74 -17.49 11.26 18.15
C GLU A 74 -18.17 12.48 17.51
N ARG A 75 -18.25 13.62 18.20
CA ARG A 75 -18.79 14.88 17.66
C ARG A 75 -17.72 15.74 16.96
N SER A 76 -16.47 15.27 16.93
CA SER A 76 -15.38 15.97 16.23
C SER A 76 -15.71 16.12 14.75
N LEU A 77 -15.60 17.33 14.22
CA LEU A 77 -15.86 17.62 12.81
C LEU A 77 -14.98 16.75 11.89
N LEU A 78 -13.75 16.43 12.30
CA LEU A 78 -12.86 15.51 11.61
C LEU A 78 -13.54 14.15 11.33
N LEU A 79 -14.09 13.52 12.37
CA LEU A 79 -14.79 12.23 12.25
C LEU A 79 -16.13 12.36 11.52
N ALA A 80 -16.89 13.42 11.82
CA ALA A 80 -18.20 13.64 11.18
C ALA A 80 -18.08 13.90 9.68
N LYS A 81 -17.02 14.57 9.21
CA LYS A 81 -16.72 14.74 7.78
C LYS A 81 -16.18 13.46 7.15
N ALA A 82 -15.30 12.73 7.84
CA ALA A 82 -14.74 11.48 7.32
C ALA A 82 -15.81 10.38 7.12
N THR A 83 -16.80 10.34 8.00
CA THR A 83 -17.95 9.42 7.92
C THR A 83 -19.12 9.97 7.10
N ASN A 84 -19.01 11.22 6.63
CA ASN A 84 -20.06 11.95 5.90
C ASN A 84 -21.39 12.12 6.66
N GLU A 85 -21.36 12.10 8.01
CA GLU A 85 -22.49 12.50 8.86
C GLU A 85 -22.77 14.02 8.76
N VAL A 86 -21.71 14.79 8.50
CA VAL A 86 -21.81 16.18 8.04
C VAL A 86 -21.40 16.21 6.57
N PRO A 87 -22.17 16.89 5.68
CA PRO A 87 -21.93 16.87 4.24
C PRO A 87 -20.47 17.13 3.88
N HIS A 88 -19.83 16.16 3.23
CA HIS A 88 -18.46 16.21 2.75
C HIS A 88 -18.44 15.87 1.27
N SER A 89 -17.91 16.78 0.44
CA SER A 89 -17.87 16.60 -1.02
C SER A 89 -17.01 15.40 -1.46
N GLY A 90 -16.06 14.95 -0.63
CA GLY A 90 -15.28 13.75 -0.87
C GLY A 90 -16.04 12.44 -0.57
N GLY A 91 -17.29 12.51 -0.13
CA GLY A 91 -18.12 11.38 0.28
C GLY A 91 -17.66 10.75 1.59
N THR A 92 -18.19 9.54 1.85
CA THR A 92 -17.75 8.71 2.97
C THR A 92 -16.35 8.18 2.69
N LYS A 93 -15.40 8.53 3.55
CA LYS A 93 -14.02 8.04 3.49
C LYS A 93 -13.77 6.93 4.49
N ILE A 94 -14.28 7.07 5.71
CA ILE A 94 -14.10 6.12 6.81
C ILE A 94 -15.47 5.61 7.23
N VAL A 95 -15.61 4.29 7.36
CA VAL A 95 -16.83 3.67 7.91
C VAL A 95 -16.88 3.93 9.40
N LYS A 96 -18.01 4.43 9.90
CA LYS A 96 -18.24 4.67 11.34
C LYS A 96 -18.04 3.38 12.13
N ASP A 97 -17.41 3.49 13.29
CA ASP A 97 -17.09 2.37 14.20
C ASP A 97 -16.17 1.27 13.62
N SER A 98 -15.61 1.47 12.43
CA SER A 98 -14.44 0.71 11.97
C SER A 98 -13.27 0.84 12.96
N LEU A 99 -12.29 -0.06 12.89
CA LEU A 99 -11.13 0.03 13.78
C LEU A 99 -10.34 1.32 13.54
N ASP A 100 -10.23 1.78 12.29
CA ASP A 100 -9.51 3.01 11.95
C ASP A 100 -10.27 4.25 12.47
N TYR A 101 -11.61 4.24 12.39
CA TYR A 101 -12.45 5.24 13.08
C TYR A 101 -12.21 5.24 14.59
N ARG A 102 -12.22 4.06 15.21
CA ARG A 102 -12.00 3.90 16.66
C ARG A 102 -10.61 4.36 17.08
N LEU A 103 -9.59 4.17 16.24
CA LEU A 103 -8.23 4.64 16.50
C LEU A 103 -8.16 6.17 16.51
N ILE A 104 -8.71 6.84 15.48
CA ILE A 104 -8.78 8.31 15.46
C ILE A 104 -9.62 8.83 16.64
N ARG A 105 -10.75 8.18 16.95
CA ARG A 105 -11.58 8.53 18.10
C ARG A 105 -10.82 8.38 19.42
N ALA A 106 -10.05 7.30 19.59
CA ALA A 106 -9.24 7.07 20.77
C ALA A 106 -8.14 8.12 20.91
N TRP A 107 -7.47 8.48 19.82
CA TRP A 107 -6.49 9.57 19.80
C TRP A 107 -7.10 10.90 20.26
N ILE A 108 -8.29 11.25 19.76
CA ILE A 108 -9.02 12.45 20.21
C ILE A 108 -9.38 12.35 21.69
N ALA A 109 -9.87 11.20 22.15
CA ALA A 109 -10.23 10.95 23.55
C ALA A 109 -9.03 11.05 24.50
N GLN A 110 -7.83 10.72 24.03
CA GLN A 110 -6.58 10.84 24.77
C GLN A 110 -6.04 12.29 24.83
N GLY A 111 -6.77 13.27 24.27
CA GLY A 111 -6.34 14.67 24.22
C GLY A 111 -5.40 14.97 23.05
N MET A 112 -5.49 14.18 21.97
CA MET A 112 -4.68 14.31 20.76
C MET A 112 -3.16 14.33 21.03
N PRO A 113 -2.58 13.33 21.71
CA PRO A 113 -1.12 13.28 21.85
C PRO A 113 -0.44 13.30 20.47
N TYR A 114 0.60 14.13 20.32
CA TYR A 114 1.41 14.13 19.10
C TYR A 114 2.32 12.89 19.06
N GLY A 115 3.06 12.66 20.14
CA GLY A 115 4.16 11.70 20.22
C GLY A 115 5.32 12.36 20.96
N GLU A 116 6.27 11.57 21.42
CA GLU A 116 7.48 12.04 22.10
C GLU A 116 8.66 12.05 21.11
N LYS A 117 9.69 12.85 21.39
CA LYS A 117 10.85 13.02 20.50
C LYS A 117 11.66 11.73 20.34
N ASP A 118 11.62 10.87 21.34
CA ASP A 118 12.30 9.57 21.39
C ASP A 118 11.41 8.40 20.96
N ASP A 119 10.17 8.67 20.50
CA ASP A 119 9.32 7.63 19.95
C ASP A 119 9.99 6.96 18.72
N PRO A 120 9.80 5.64 18.55
CA PRO A 120 10.41 4.92 17.45
C PRO A 120 9.97 5.46 16.08
N VAL A 121 10.93 5.61 15.16
CA VAL A 121 10.68 6.06 13.79
C VAL A 121 10.72 4.89 12.81
N LEU A 122 9.94 4.99 11.72
CA LEU A 122 9.86 3.95 10.71
C LEU A 122 11.18 3.80 9.94
N GLU A 123 11.77 2.61 9.96
CA GLU A 123 13.00 2.31 9.22
C GLU A 123 12.73 1.52 7.93
N GLU A 124 11.84 0.54 7.99
CA GLU A 124 11.62 -0.43 6.92
C GLU A 124 10.16 -0.93 6.91
N VAL A 125 9.68 -1.30 5.72
CA VAL A 125 8.40 -1.98 5.52
C VAL A 125 8.63 -3.24 4.70
N ALA A 126 8.07 -4.35 5.15
CA ALA A 126 8.13 -5.64 4.48
C ALA A 126 6.72 -6.21 4.29
N VAL A 127 6.54 -7.00 3.23
CA VAL A 127 5.29 -7.74 2.98
C VAL A 127 5.55 -9.24 3.03
N PHE A 128 4.60 -9.97 3.62
CA PHE A 128 4.59 -11.43 3.62
C PHE A 128 3.25 -11.95 3.09
N PRO A 129 3.25 -12.95 2.18
CA PRO A 129 4.41 -13.39 1.40
C PRO A 129 4.91 -12.28 0.46
N ALA A 130 6.21 -12.26 0.13
CA ALA A 130 6.75 -11.31 -0.85
C ALA A 130 6.47 -11.73 -2.30
N GLN A 131 6.36 -13.04 -2.54
CA GLN A 131 6.06 -13.60 -3.85
C GLN A 131 5.17 -14.84 -3.73
N ARG A 132 4.25 -15.02 -4.68
CA ARG A 132 3.47 -16.25 -4.86
C ARG A 132 3.26 -16.60 -6.33
N VAL A 133 3.03 -17.88 -6.59
CA VAL A 133 2.33 -18.35 -7.78
C VAL A 133 0.88 -18.58 -7.34
N LEU A 134 -0.07 -17.98 -8.05
CA LEU A 134 -1.51 -18.12 -7.79
C LEU A 134 -2.14 -18.85 -8.97
N ASP A 135 -3.11 -19.71 -8.67
CA ASP A 135 -4.00 -20.25 -9.71
C ASP A 135 -4.89 -19.12 -10.26
N MET A 136 -5.47 -19.33 -11.44
CA MET A 136 -6.54 -18.47 -11.95
C MET A 136 -7.68 -18.40 -10.93
N ASN A 137 -8.22 -17.20 -10.71
CA ASN A 137 -9.21 -16.94 -9.64
C ASN A 137 -8.69 -17.25 -8.22
N GLY A 138 -7.36 -17.36 -8.04
CA GLY A 138 -6.73 -17.57 -6.75
C GLY A 138 -6.66 -16.31 -5.90
N GLU A 139 -6.62 -16.48 -4.58
CA GLU A 139 -6.61 -15.38 -3.62
C GLU A 139 -5.39 -15.43 -2.69
N GLN A 140 -4.98 -14.26 -2.17
CA GLN A 140 -3.88 -14.14 -1.22
C GLN A 140 -4.06 -12.96 -0.27
N GLN A 141 -4.17 -13.25 1.03
CA GLN A 141 -4.06 -12.22 2.07
C GLN A 141 -2.60 -11.84 2.32
N LEU A 142 -2.30 -10.55 2.27
CA LEU A 142 -0.98 -10.01 2.58
C LEU A 142 -0.90 -9.55 4.05
N VAL A 143 0.30 -9.64 4.61
CA VAL A 143 0.65 -9.04 5.90
C VAL A 143 1.77 -8.04 5.68
N VAL A 144 1.54 -6.79 6.03
CA VAL A 144 2.52 -5.71 5.93
C VAL A 144 3.06 -5.41 7.32
N THR A 145 4.38 -5.55 7.49
CA THR A 145 5.08 -5.31 8.75
C THR A 145 5.97 -4.09 8.63
N ALA A 146 5.81 -3.13 9.55
CA ALA A 146 6.71 -2.02 9.74
C ALA A 146 7.75 -2.36 10.81
N LYS A 147 9.01 -2.07 10.53
CA LYS A 147 10.12 -2.14 11.48
C LYS A 147 10.53 -0.73 11.88
N TYR A 148 10.62 -0.50 13.19
CA TYR A 148 10.97 0.79 13.77
C TYR A 148 12.39 0.79 14.34
N SER A 149 12.92 1.98 14.62
CA SER A 149 14.29 2.22 15.10
C SER A 149 14.64 1.60 16.45
N ASP A 150 13.65 1.24 17.25
CA ASP A 150 13.83 0.49 18.51
C ASP A 150 13.89 -1.04 18.28
N GLY A 151 13.82 -1.48 17.02
CA GLY A 151 13.76 -2.89 16.62
C GLY A 151 12.36 -3.51 16.76
N SER A 152 11.35 -2.74 17.18
CA SER A 152 9.97 -3.23 17.24
C SER A 152 9.40 -3.46 15.85
N LEU A 153 8.53 -4.47 15.76
CA LEU A 153 7.77 -4.80 14.57
C LEU A 153 6.29 -4.56 14.83
N ARG A 154 5.60 -3.90 13.90
CA ARG A 154 4.15 -3.68 13.96
C ARG A 154 3.48 -4.13 12.68
N ASP A 155 2.33 -4.78 12.82
CA ASP A 155 1.45 -5.02 11.69
C ASP A 155 0.79 -3.70 11.28
N VAL A 156 1.08 -3.27 10.06
CA VAL A 156 0.56 -2.04 9.45
C VAL A 156 -0.29 -2.34 8.21
N THR A 157 -0.69 -3.59 8.00
CA THR A 157 -1.52 -4.04 6.87
C THR A 157 -2.73 -3.14 6.68
N ARG A 158 -3.41 -2.84 7.79
CA ARG A 158 -4.62 -2.00 7.79
C ARG A 158 -4.35 -0.53 7.51
N SER A 159 -3.12 -0.04 7.62
CA SER A 159 -2.80 1.38 7.41
C SER A 159 -1.97 1.60 6.15
N ALA A 160 -1.59 0.52 5.47
CA ALA A 160 -0.88 0.54 4.21
C ALA A 160 -1.83 0.88 3.05
N ILE A 161 -1.22 1.36 1.96
CA ILE A 161 -1.86 1.62 0.68
C ILE A 161 -1.40 0.55 -0.28
N PHE A 162 -2.33 -0.01 -1.04
CA PHE A 162 -2.09 -1.06 -2.02
C PHE A 162 -2.47 -0.54 -3.40
N GLU A 163 -1.57 -0.70 -4.37
CA GLU A 163 -1.76 -0.27 -5.76
C GLU A 163 -1.30 -1.40 -6.68
N VAL A 164 -2.19 -1.83 -7.57
CA VAL A 164 -1.91 -2.87 -8.56
C VAL A 164 -1.33 -2.24 -9.83
N ASN A 165 -0.38 -2.91 -10.48
CA ASN A 165 0.20 -2.48 -11.74
C ASN A 165 -0.67 -2.78 -12.97
N ASP A 166 -1.46 -3.85 -12.92
CA ASP A 166 -2.31 -4.34 -14.01
C ASP A 166 -3.63 -4.91 -13.45
N GLU A 167 -4.69 -4.10 -13.56
CA GLU A 167 -6.02 -4.45 -13.07
C GLU A 167 -6.72 -5.52 -13.92
N GLU A 168 -6.18 -5.88 -15.10
CA GLU A 168 -6.74 -6.99 -15.90
C GLU A 168 -6.31 -8.36 -15.34
N VAL A 169 -5.17 -8.43 -14.65
CA VAL A 169 -4.63 -9.68 -14.07
C VAL A 169 -5.21 -9.95 -12.68
N GLY A 170 -5.52 -8.91 -11.91
CA GLY A 170 -6.09 -9.04 -10.58
C GLY A 170 -6.27 -7.70 -9.86
N GLU A 171 -6.82 -7.78 -8.66
CA GLU A 171 -7.09 -6.62 -7.80
C GLU A 171 -6.58 -6.83 -6.37
N VAL A 172 -6.57 -5.75 -5.59
CA VAL A 172 -6.27 -5.78 -4.16
C VAL A 172 -7.23 -4.86 -3.40
N ASP A 173 -7.77 -5.35 -2.30
CA ASP A 173 -8.66 -4.56 -1.45
C ASP A 173 -7.90 -3.65 -0.46
N LEU A 174 -8.63 -2.80 0.26
CA LEU A 174 -8.08 -1.88 1.27
C LEU A 174 -7.48 -2.57 2.51
N ASN A 175 -7.61 -3.89 2.63
CA ASN A 175 -7.08 -4.71 3.72
C ASN A 175 -5.94 -5.61 3.25
N GLY A 176 -5.47 -5.46 2.01
CA GLY A 176 -4.38 -6.25 1.45
C GLY A 176 -4.79 -7.67 1.05
N HIS A 177 -6.07 -7.92 0.78
CA HIS A 177 -6.54 -9.16 0.17
C HIS A 177 -6.44 -9.05 -1.35
N VAL A 178 -5.59 -9.88 -1.95
CA VAL A 178 -5.35 -9.92 -3.39
C VAL A 178 -6.21 -11.00 -4.03
N SER A 179 -6.83 -10.68 -5.15
CA SER A 179 -7.61 -11.61 -5.98
C SER A 179 -7.05 -11.59 -7.40
N ALA A 180 -6.55 -12.73 -7.88
CA ALA A 180 -6.21 -12.90 -9.29
C ALA A 180 -7.47 -13.18 -10.10
N PHE A 181 -7.47 -12.82 -11.37
CA PHE A 181 -8.54 -13.14 -12.32
C PHE A 181 -8.15 -14.32 -13.21
N GLU A 182 -8.79 -14.45 -14.37
CA GLU A 182 -8.53 -15.52 -15.35
C GLU A 182 -7.37 -15.19 -16.29
N GLN A 183 -6.97 -13.91 -16.39
CA GLN A 183 -5.90 -13.47 -17.28
C GLN A 183 -4.53 -13.89 -16.72
N PRO A 184 -3.75 -14.70 -17.46
CA PRO A 184 -2.38 -15.01 -17.07
C PRO A 184 -1.51 -13.77 -17.08
N GLY A 185 -0.58 -13.67 -16.14
CA GLY A 185 0.30 -12.52 -16.07
C GLY A 185 1.08 -12.40 -14.77
N ASP A 186 1.85 -11.31 -14.70
CA ASP A 186 2.59 -10.90 -13.51
C ASP A 186 1.84 -9.77 -12.81
N LEU A 187 1.27 -10.08 -11.65
CA LEU A 187 0.59 -9.11 -10.81
C LEU A 187 1.58 -8.55 -9.78
N GLY A 188 1.87 -7.26 -9.88
CA GLY A 188 2.64 -6.51 -8.90
C GLY A 188 1.73 -5.63 -8.05
N VAL A 189 1.74 -5.85 -6.73
CA VAL A 189 1.06 -4.96 -5.78
C VAL A 189 2.12 -4.10 -5.09
N MET A 190 2.17 -2.81 -5.45
CA MET A 190 2.94 -1.81 -4.73
C MET A 190 2.26 -1.54 -3.39
N ILE A 191 3.04 -1.59 -2.31
CA ILE A 191 2.57 -1.39 -0.95
C ILE A 191 3.33 -0.23 -0.36
N ARG A 192 2.61 0.79 0.09
CA ARG A 192 3.19 1.99 0.67
C ARG A 192 2.69 2.21 2.08
N PHE A 193 3.61 2.50 2.99
CA PHE A 193 3.30 2.93 4.34
C PHE A 193 4.27 4.04 4.75
N GLN A 194 3.73 5.23 5.01
CA GLN A 194 4.50 6.47 5.15
C GLN A 194 5.50 6.66 3.98
N SER A 195 6.78 6.88 4.29
CA SER A 195 7.87 7.10 3.31
C SER A 195 8.48 5.83 2.74
N LYS A 196 7.96 4.64 3.11
CA LYS A 196 8.52 3.35 2.72
C LYS A 196 7.60 2.61 1.75
N VAL A 197 8.22 1.88 0.84
CA VAL A 197 7.54 1.09 -0.19
C VAL A 197 8.11 -0.32 -0.19
N THR A 198 7.23 -1.30 -0.37
CA THR A 198 7.57 -2.70 -0.66
C THR A 198 6.64 -3.21 -1.76
N VAL A 199 6.90 -4.40 -2.30
CA VAL A 199 6.12 -4.95 -3.42
C VAL A 199 5.85 -6.42 -3.19
N PHE A 200 4.58 -6.81 -3.30
CA PHE A 200 4.18 -8.20 -3.47
C PHE A 200 4.11 -8.56 -4.95
N ARG A 201 4.58 -9.75 -5.32
CA ARG A 201 4.54 -10.26 -6.70
C ARG A 201 3.76 -11.57 -6.77
N ALA A 202 2.66 -11.58 -7.52
CA ALA A 202 1.98 -12.80 -7.91
C ALA A 202 2.33 -13.17 -9.35
N ILE A 203 2.40 -14.46 -9.62
CA ILE A 203 2.48 -15.02 -10.96
C ILE A 203 1.20 -15.82 -11.17
N VAL A 204 0.40 -15.46 -12.18
CA VAL A 204 -0.76 -16.23 -12.64
C VAL A 204 -0.32 -16.98 -13.90
N PRO A 205 -0.06 -18.29 -13.83
CA PRO A 205 0.51 -19.03 -14.95
C PRO A 205 -0.45 -19.12 -16.14
N LEU A 206 0.11 -19.12 -17.36
CA LEU A 206 -0.61 -19.50 -18.58
C LEU A 206 -0.99 -20.99 -18.57
N GLY A 207 -0.19 -21.80 -17.88
CA GLY A 207 -0.43 -23.24 -17.72
C GLY A 207 0.07 -24.10 -18.88
N ALA A 208 0.83 -23.56 -19.83
CA ALA A 208 1.44 -24.37 -20.88
C ALA A 208 2.64 -25.17 -20.32
N PRO A 209 2.82 -26.44 -20.73
CA PRO A 209 3.93 -27.26 -20.27
C PRO A 209 5.27 -26.70 -20.76
N VAL A 210 6.25 -26.66 -19.87
CA VAL A 210 7.62 -26.20 -20.16
C VAL A 210 8.57 -27.40 -20.04
N ASP A 211 8.38 -28.36 -20.95
CA ASP A 211 9.07 -29.66 -20.90
C ASP A 211 10.50 -29.59 -21.43
N HIS A 212 10.78 -28.64 -22.32
CA HIS A 212 12.06 -28.51 -23.00
C HIS A 212 12.61 -27.09 -22.85
N LEU A 213 13.73 -26.97 -22.13
CA LEU A 213 14.52 -25.75 -22.06
C LEU A 213 15.93 -26.03 -22.60
N PRO A 214 16.49 -25.12 -23.42
CA PRO A 214 17.88 -25.26 -23.83
C PRO A 214 18.82 -25.11 -22.61
N PRO A 215 20.07 -25.62 -22.69
CA PRO A 215 21.07 -25.35 -21.67
C PRO A 215 21.30 -23.83 -21.52
N PRO A 216 21.35 -23.28 -20.30
CA PRO A 216 21.60 -21.86 -20.11
C PRO A 216 23.02 -21.52 -20.57
N ALA A 217 23.16 -20.56 -21.49
CA ALA A 217 24.45 -20.09 -21.97
C ALA A 217 25.11 -19.13 -20.97
N ASN A 218 24.30 -18.42 -20.17
CA ASN A 218 24.77 -17.46 -19.19
C ASN A 218 23.91 -17.44 -17.91
N TYR A 219 24.23 -16.56 -16.96
CA TYR A 219 23.48 -16.46 -15.69
C TYR A 219 22.08 -15.85 -15.86
N VAL A 220 21.87 -14.98 -16.85
CA VAL A 220 20.58 -14.37 -17.17
C VAL A 220 19.60 -15.44 -17.65
N ASP A 221 20.04 -16.36 -18.50
CA ASP A 221 19.23 -17.47 -18.99
C ASP A 221 18.67 -18.32 -17.83
N LYS A 222 19.45 -18.51 -16.75
CA LYS A 222 18.97 -19.22 -15.56
C LYS A 222 17.75 -18.53 -14.93
N HIS A 223 17.79 -17.21 -14.84
CA HIS A 223 16.66 -16.42 -14.32
C HIS A 223 15.47 -16.45 -15.28
N ILE A 224 15.71 -16.31 -16.59
CA ILE A 224 14.66 -16.39 -17.62
C ILE A 224 13.98 -17.76 -17.57
N PHE A 225 14.74 -18.85 -17.56
CA PHE A 225 14.16 -20.20 -17.56
C PHE A 225 13.41 -20.51 -16.27
N THR A 226 13.89 -20.03 -15.12
CA THR A 226 13.17 -20.11 -13.85
C THR A 226 11.82 -19.40 -13.97
N LYS A 227 11.80 -18.20 -14.59
CA LYS A 227 10.58 -17.43 -14.81
C LYS A 227 9.63 -18.12 -15.77
N LEU A 228 10.10 -18.57 -16.93
CA LEU A 228 9.33 -19.29 -17.95
C LEU A 228 8.64 -20.52 -17.38
N LYS A 229 9.34 -21.31 -16.55
CA LYS A 229 8.72 -22.43 -15.82
C LYS A 229 7.61 -21.96 -14.88
N ALA A 230 7.86 -20.91 -14.09
CA ALA A 230 6.89 -20.40 -13.13
C ALA A 230 5.62 -19.84 -13.81
N VAL A 231 5.75 -19.19 -14.96
CA VAL A 231 4.59 -18.69 -15.73
C VAL A 231 3.95 -19.75 -16.62
N GLY A 232 4.54 -20.94 -16.74
CA GLY A 232 4.07 -21.99 -17.67
C GLY A 232 4.12 -21.52 -19.13
N MET A 233 5.27 -20.98 -19.56
CA MET A 233 5.47 -20.50 -20.93
C MET A 233 6.69 -21.18 -21.57
N PRO A 234 6.52 -22.01 -22.61
CA PRO A 234 7.65 -22.64 -23.29
C PRO A 234 8.48 -21.59 -24.05
N PRO A 235 9.82 -21.70 -24.06
CA PRO A 235 10.66 -20.81 -24.85
C PRO A 235 10.39 -21.04 -26.35
N SER A 236 10.58 -19.99 -27.15
CA SER A 236 10.69 -20.15 -28.60
C SER A 236 11.94 -20.94 -28.98
N GLU A 237 11.85 -21.71 -30.06
CA GLU A 237 13.02 -22.38 -30.64
C GLU A 237 14.07 -21.37 -31.16
N ILE A 238 15.32 -21.82 -31.22
CA ILE A 238 16.40 -21.05 -31.85
C ILE A 238 16.07 -20.87 -33.34
N CYS A 239 15.94 -19.62 -33.78
CA CYS A 239 15.68 -19.31 -35.18
C CYS A 239 16.97 -19.13 -35.99
N SER A 240 16.88 -19.18 -37.32
CA SER A 240 17.98 -18.84 -38.22
C SER A 240 18.33 -17.35 -38.18
N ASP A 241 19.56 -16.99 -38.60
CA ASP A 241 20.00 -15.60 -38.73
C ASP A 241 19.06 -14.76 -39.59
N SER A 242 18.57 -15.31 -40.70
CA SER A 242 17.61 -14.62 -41.58
C SER A 242 16.28 -14.33 -40.89
N THR A 243 15.79 -15.25 -40.07
CA THR A 243 14.57 -15.07 -39.27
C THR A 243 14.80 -14.04 -38.17
N PHE A 244 15.96 -14.11 -37.51
CA PHE A 244 16.35 -13.18 -36.45
C PHE A 244 16.44 -11.75 -36.96
N ILE A 245 17.21 -11.50 -38.03
CA ILE A 245 17.37 -10.19 -38.64
C ILE A 245 16.01 -9.63 -39.08
N ARG A 246 15.15 -10.46 -39.68
CA ARG A 246 13.80 -10.03 -40.08
C ARG A 246 12.95 -9.58 -38.88
N ARG A 247 12.95 -10.37 -37.78
CA ARG A 247 12.19 -10.05 -36.56
C ARG A 247 12.71 -8.77 -35.91
N VAL A 248 14.03 -8.66 -35.73
CA VAL A 248 14.66 -7.49 -35.10
C VAL A 248 14.46 -6.22 -35.93
N SER A 249 14.59 -6.27 -37.25
CA SER A 249 14.32 -5.10 -38.10
C SER A 249 12.87 -4.63 -38.03
N LEU A 250 11.91 -5.57 -38.04
CA LEU A 250 10.50 -5.23 -37.88
C LEU A 250 10.21 -4.61 -36.51
N ASP A 251 10.77 -5.17 -35.44
CA ASP A 251 10.54 -4.70 -34.07
C ASP A 251 11.17 -3.32 -33.80
N ILE A 252 12.42 -3.11 -34.24
CA ILE A 252 13.16 -1.86 -33.98
C ILE A 252 12.77 -0.75 -34.98
N THR A 253 12.57 -1.08 -36.25
CA THR A 253 12.44 -0.09 -37.33
C THR A 253 11.08 -0.09 -38.04
N GLY A 254 10.21 -1.07 -37.76
CA GLY A 254 8.92 -1.21 -38.43
C GLY A 254 9.02 -1.61 -39.92
N ARG A 255 10.18 -2.09 -40.38
CA ARG A 255 10.44 -2.43 -41.78
C ARG A 255 11.21 -3.74 -41.92
N LEU A 256 11.13 -4.34 -43.10
CA LEU A 256 11.97 -5.49 -43.45
C LEU A 256 13.43 -5.04 -43.66
N PRO A 257 14.40 -5.92 -43.35
CA PRO A 257 15.84 -5.66 -43.53
C PRO A 257 16.25 -5.46 -44.99
#